data_AF-A0A1Q7FRU3-F1
#
_entry.id   AF-A0A1Q7FRU3-F1
#
_cell.length_a   1.000
_cell.length_b   1.000
_cell.length_c   1.000
_cell.angle_alpha   90.00
_cell.angle_beta   90.00
_cell.angle_gamma   90.00
#
_symmetry.space_group_name_H-M   'P 1'
#
loop_
_entity.id
_entity.type
_entity.pdbx_description
1 polymer ?
#
loop_
_entity_poly.entity_id
_entity_poly.type
_entity_poly.pdbx_seq_one_letter_code
_entity_poly.pdbx_strand_id
1 'polypeptide(L)'
;MKELGAAINDALSDSEEISEAIQNVRNAGYDVFLVLEATIGFNKRSKTDGGEEAGVNSLKSGEMKLKVTAQDLKFLRSLKISIEDLDQQ
;
A
#
# COMPACT_ATOMS: atom_id res chain seq x y z
N MET A 1 -14.65 0.41 4.29
CA MET A 1 -14.25 1.18 3.09
C MET A 1 -14.96 2.52 3.01
N LYS A 2 -16.29 2.58 3.13
CA LYS A 2 -17.03 3.86 3.11
C LYS A 2 -16.59 4.86 4.18
N GLU A 3 -16.35 4.40 5.40
CA GLU A 3 -15.89 5.25 6.51
C GLU A 3 -14.49 5.84 6.28
N LEU A 4 -13.57 5.07 5.70
CA LEU A 4 -12.23 5.58 5.38
C LEU A 4 -12.28 6.61 4.26
N GLY A 5 -13.11 6.37 3.23
CA GLY A 5 -13.36 7.36 2.18
C GLY A 5 -13.98 8.66 2.72
N ALA A 6 -14.94 8.55 3.64
CA ALA A 6 -15.53 9.70 4.31
C ALA A 6 -14.50 10.45 5.16
N ALA A 7 -13.72 9.75 5.99
CA ALA A 7 -12.69 10.36 6.82
C ALA A 7 -11.59 11.08 6.01
N ILE A 8 -11.21 10.52 4.85
CA ILE A 8 -10.27 11.17 3.93
C ILE A 8 -10.92 12.42 3.32
N ASN A 9 -12.19 12.35 2.91
CA ASN A 9 -12.88 13.51 2.34
C ASN A 9 -13.03 14.63 3.37
N ASP A 10 -13.38 14.30 4.62
CA ASP A 10 -13.47 15.25 5.72
C ASP A 10 -12.09 15.87 6.01
N ALA A 11 -11.04 15.04 6.17
CA ALA A 11 -9.68 15.53 6.42
C ALA A 11 -9.15 16.44 5.31
N LEU A 12 -9.55 16.18 4.06
CA LEU A 12 -9.15 16.97 2.92
C LEU A 12 -9.95 18.27 2.81
N SER A 13 -11.25 18.25 3.17
CA SER A 13 -12.12 19.42 3.16
C SER A 13 -11.80 20.39 4.31
N ASP A 14 -11.35 19.86 5.44
CA ASP A 14 -10.98 20.64 6.63
C ASP A 14 -9.52 21.12 6.59
N SER A 15 -8.73 20.70 5.60
CA SER A 15 -7.33 21.10 5.47
C SER A 15 -7.20 22.53 4.93
N GLU A 16 -6.71 23.42 5.78
CA GLU A 16 -6.44 24.81 5.43
C GLU A 16 -5.33 24.93 4.37
N GLU A 17 -4.26 24.13 4.48
CA GLU A 17 -3.15 24.09 3.50
C GLU A 17 -3.64 23.74 2.08
N ILE A 18 -4.52 22.73 1.97
CA ILE A 18 -5.08 22.31 0.67
C ILE A 18 -6.01 23.39 0.13
N SER A 19 -6.85 23.98 0.99
CA SER A 19 -7.78 25.03 0.61
C SER A 19 -7.05 26.27 0.08
N GLU A 20 -5.98 26.70 0.74
CA GLU A 20 -5.15 27.82 0.28
C GLU A 20 -4.49 27.53 -1.07
N ALA A 21 -3.93 26.32 -1.24
CA ALA A 21 -3.34 25.90 -2.51
C ALA A 21 -4.37 25.93 -3.66
N ILE A 22 -5.58 25.41 -3.43
CA ILE A 22 -6.68 25.44 -4.42
C ILE A 22 -7.07 26.89 -4.74
N GLN A 23 -7.18 27.75 -3.72
CA GLN A 23 -7.55 29.15 -3.91
C GLN A 23 -6.51 29.90 -4.73
N ASN A 24 -5.21 29.66 -4.49
CA ASN A 24 -4.13 30.25 -5.28
C ASN A 24 -4.20 29.83 -6.75
N VAL A 25 -4.49 28.56 -7.03
CA VAL A 25 -4.68 28.06 -8.39
C VAL A 25 -5.92 28.70 -9.04
N ARG A 26 -7.03 28.83 -8.31
CA ARG A 26 -8.24 29.49 -8.81
C ARG A 26 -8.00 30.98 -9.09
N ASN A 27 -7.27 31.68 -8.23
CA ASN A 27 -6.92 33.09 -8.39
C ASN A 27 -6.02 33.33 -9.62
N ALA A 28 -5.24 32.34 -10.02
CA ALA A 28 -4.47 32.38 -11.26
C ALA A 28 -5.33 32.17 -12.53
N GLY A 29 -6.64 31.99 -12.39
CA GLY A 29 -7.61 31.89 -13.49
C GLY A 29 -7.91 30.46 -13.94
N TYR A 30 -7.51 29.45 -13.18
CA TYR A 30 -7.77 28.05 -13.48
C TYR A 30 -9.03 27.54 -12.77
N ASP A 31 -9.76 26.62 -13.41
CA ASP A 31 -10.82 25.86 -12.74
C ASP A 31 -10.27 24.55 -12.19
N VAL A 32 -10.53 24.28 -10.90
CA VAL A 32 -9.89 23.20 -10.15
C VAL A 32 -10.91 22.12 -9.84
N PHE A 33 -10.62 20.90 -10.28
CA PHE A 33 -11.32 19.69 -9.90
C PHE A 33 -10.31 18.71 -9.29
N LEU A 34 -10.68 18.04 -8.20
CA LEU A 34 -9.82 17.09 -7.52
C LEU A 34 -10.45 15.70 -7.56
N VAL A 35 -9.68 14.72 -8.02
CA VAL A 35 -10.05 13.29 -7.98
C VAL A 35 -8.92 12.56 -7.26
N LEU A 36 -9.26 11.82 -6.21
CA LEU A 36 -8.29 11.07 -5.41
C LEU A 36 -8.52 9.57 -5.59
N GLU A 37 -7.54 8.88 -6.17
CA GLU A 37 -7.50 7.43 -6.25
C GLU A 37 -6.46 6.89 -5.26
N ALA A 38 -6.91 6.24 -4.20
CA ALA A 38 -6.04 5.62 -3.21
C ALA A 38 -6.30 4.10 -3.18
N THR A 39 -5.24 3.31 -3.41
CA THR A 39 -5.29 1.85 -3.27
C THR A 39 -4.83 1.47 -1.85
N ILE A 40 -5.71 0.85 -1.07
CA ILE A 40 -5.44 0.49 0.32
C ILE A 40 -5.39 -1.03 0.46
N GLY A 41 -4.22 -1.56 0.81
CA GLY A 41 -4.02 -2.98 1.12
C GLY A 41 -4.27 -3.27 2.60
N PHE A 42 -4.94 -4.37 2.90
CA PHE A 42 -5.17 -4.84 4.27
C PHE A 42 -4.46 -6.17 4.50
N ASN A 43 -3.73 -6.31 5.62
CA ASN A 43 -3.21 -7.60 6.07
C ASN A 43 -3.93 -7.98 7.37
N LYS A 44 -4.58 -9.15 7.38
CA LYS A 44 -5.32 -9.63 8.55
C LYS A 44 -4.34 -10.32 9.49
N ARG A 45 -3.96 -9.66 10.59
CA ARG A 45 -3.25 -10.34 11.69
C ARG A 45 -4.24 -11.27 12.38
N SER A 46 -4.13 -12.58 12.13
CA SER A 46 -4.90 -13.58 12.86
C SER A 46 -4.56 -13.49 14.34
N LYS A 47 -5.59 -13.35 15.18
CA LYS A 47 -5.47 -13.61 16.61
C LYS A 47 -5.31 -15.12 16.80
N THR A 48 -4.09 -15.58 16.63
CA THR A 48 -3.63 -16.83 17.23
C THR A 48 -2.53 -16.42 18.21
N ASP A 49 -2.59 -17.02 19.39
CA ASP A 49 -1.77 -16.76 20.56
C ASP A 49 -0.30 -16.39 20.29
N GLY A 50 0.17 -15.45 21.12
CA GLY A 50 1.55 -15.44 21.58
C GLY A 50 2.61 -14.94 20.58
N GLY A 51 2.93 -13.65 20.72
CA GLY A 51 4.27 -13.16 20.38
C GLY A 51 4.35 -12.27 19.15
N GLU A 52 4.99 -11.13 19.36
CA GLU A 52 5.70 -10.34 18.36
C GLU A 52 4.84 -9.31 17.61
N GLU A 53 4.52 -8.25 18.36
CA GLU A 53 5.03 -6.89 18.12
C GLU A 53 5.57 -6.61 16.71
N ALA A 54 5.09 -5.50 16.16
CA ALA A 54 5.62 -4.87 14.97
C ALA A 54 7.13 -4.61 15.14
N GLY A 55 7.95 -5.40 14.45
CA GLY A 55 9.38 -5.21 14.31
C GLY A 55 9.73 -5.03 12.85
N VAL A 56 9.75 -3.77 12.39
CA VAL A 56 10.64 -3.38 11.30
C VAL A 56 12.05 -3.86 11.66
N ASN A 57 12.71 -4.53 10.72
CA ASN A 57 14.09 -5.06 10.77
C ASN A 57 14.31 -6.36 11.55
N SER A 58 14.28 -7.48 10.82
CA SER A 58 15.31 -8.51 10.93
C SER A 58 15.27 -9.45 9.74
N LEU A 59 16.09 -9.14 8.73
CA LEU A 59 16.68 -10.14 7.84
C LEU A 59 17.48 -11.12 8.73
N LYS A 60 16.81 -12.09 9.34
CA LYS A 60 17.47 -13.29 9.83
C LYS A 60 17.29 -14.35 8.75
N SER A 61 18.43 -14.66 8.14
CA SER A 61 18.68 -15.83 7.31
C SER A 61 18.36 -17.11 8.10
N GLY A 62 17.08 -17.38 8.28
CA GLY A 62 16.55 -18.70 8.60
C GLY A 62 15.87 -19.18 7.33
N GLU A 63 16.24 -20.36 6.85
CA GLU A 63 15.71 -20.99 5.64
C GLU A 63 14.18 -21.09 5.70
N MET A 64 13.48 -20.02 5.32
CA MET A 64 12.07 -20.10 4.96
C MET A 64 12.02 -20.88 3.66
N LYS A 65 11.77 -22.19 3.76
CA LYS A 65 11.39 -23.01 2.61
C LYS A 65 10.06 -22.49 2.07
N LEU A 66 10.14 -21.48 1.21
CA LEU A 66 9.03 -21.01 0.41
C LEU A 66 8.63 -22.16 -0.52
N LYS A 67 7.49 -22.80 -0.23
CA LYS A 67 6.90 -23.79 -1.13
C LYS A 67 6.24 -23.06 -2.29
N VAL A 68 7.00 -22.79 -3.33
CA VAL A 68 6.50 -22.14 -4.54
C VAL A 68 5.68 -23.14 -5.36
N THR A 69 4.45 -22.78 -5.70
CA THR A 69 3.59 -23.60 -6.58
C THR A 69 3.72 -23.17 -8.05
N ALA A 70 3.27 -24.02 -8.98
CA ALA A 70 3.28 -23.71 -10.41
C ALA A 70 2.42 -22.46 -10.75
N GLN A 71 1.39 -22.19 -9.97
CA GLN A 71 0.56 -20.99 -10.11
C GLN A 71 1.31 -19.73 -9.70
N ASP A 72 2.09 -19.81 -8.61
CA ASP A 72 2.90 -18.69 -8.12
C ASP A 72 3.96 -18.29 -9.15
N LEU A 73 4.61 -19.27 -9.81
CA LEU A 73 5.57 -19.00 -10.89
C LEU A 73 4.94 -18.26 -12.07
N LYS A 74 3.70 -18.62 -12.45
CA LYS A 74 2.97 -17.93 -13.53
C LYS A 74 2.63 -16.49 -13.13
N PHE A 75 2.28 -16.29 -11.87
CA PHE A 75 1.97 -14.97 -11.31
C PHE A 75 3.22 -14.07 -11.23
N LEU A 76 4.32 -14.57 -10.67
CA LEU A 76 5.58 -13.83 -10.57
C LEU A 76 6.14 -13.43 -11.94
N ARG A 77 6.01 -14.32 -12.94
CA ARG A 77 6.34 -14.00 -14.35
C ARG A 77 5.44 -12.91 -14.93
N SER A 78 4.15 -12.88 -14.59
CA SER A 78 3.24 -11.81 -15.03
C SER A 78 3.62 -10.43 -14.46
N LEU A 79 4.24 -10.42 -13.28
CA LEU A 79 4.73 -9.22 -12.61
C LEU A 79 6.17 -8.84 -13.01
N LYS A 80 6.80 -9.57 -13.94
CA LYS A 80 8.21 -9.40 -14.33
C LYS A 80 9.19 -9.49 -13.16
N ILE A 81 8.87 -10.29 -12.15
CA ILE A 81 9.76 -10.57 -11.02
C ILE A 81 10.67 -11.74 -11.45
N SER A 82 11.97 -11.50 -11.51
CA SER A 82 12.97 -12.54 -11.79
C SER A 82 13.14 -13.47 -10.59
N ILE A 83 13.24 -14.77 -10.85
CA ILE A 83 13.26 -15.86 -9.84
C ILE A 83 14.57 -16.66 -9.95
N GLU A 84 15.65 -16.05 -10.49
CA GLU A 84 16.90 -16.74 -10.84
C GLU A 84 17.73 -17.22 -9.63
N ASP A 85 17.36 -16.85 -8.40
CA ASP A 85 18.10 -17.21 -7.18
C ASP A 85 17.48 -18.36 -6.36
N LEU A 86 16.42 -19.03 -6.85
CA LEU A 86 15.75 -20.12 -6.13
C LEU A 86 16.19 -21.54 -6.56
N ASP A 87 16.96 -21.67 -7.64
CA ASP A 87 17.37 -22.96 -8.22
C ASP A 87 18.85 -23.32 -7.94
N GLN A 88 19.52 -22.64 -7.00
CA GLN A 88 20.85 -23.05 -6.52
C GLN A 88 20.75 -23.75 -5.16
N GLN A 89 20.19 -24.97 -5.17
CA GLN A 89 20.56 -26.05 -4.25
C GLN A 89 20.12 -27.42 -4.74
#